data_AF-C7CCQ0-F1
#
_entry.id   AF-C7CCQ0-F1
#
_cell.length_a   1.000
_cell.length_b   1.000
_cell.length_c   1.000
_cell.angle_alpha   90.00
_cell.angle_beta   90.00
_cell.angle_gamma   90.00
#
_symmetry.space_group_name_H-M   'P 1'
#
loop_
_entity.id
_entity.type
_entity.pdbx_description
1 polymer ?
#
loop_
_entity_poly.entity_id
_entity_poly.type
_entity_poly.pdbx_seq_one_letter_code
_entity_poly.pdbx_strand_id
1 'polypeptide(L)'
;MPAKPIDNERRACDAVVRVLEERHGAVRANASSPEDDRIGSPVEYVFDLVGQTYALEHTVVEAFDGQIHKDVDFVAFVAPIEGALDHDMPSPGSYRLTFAIHPSQGLKPKRIAEAQAAIIVWVREAAAAMHAECPTVPTRSRGPHGHESHRRGTVEGVDLHLHREIGWSLPEVAYGRVFCGRFAPPDYETLRIERMRAALAKKLPKLQSWKDTGARSVLLLENRDLSLSNHVVILEAAEEALKGRHDGPDEIWLVDTTIKTEWTVWCLMREGLSFPDEETPFRYREFRPEDLAEVGVA
;
A
#
# COMPACT_ATOMS: atom_id res chain seq x y z
N MET A 1 16.75 -3.37 -18.01
CA MET A 1 16.65 -2.14 -17.19
C MET A 1 15.33 -2.21 -16.46
N PRO A 2 15.27 -2.04 -15.12
CA PRO A 2 13.99 -1.97 -14.43
C PRO A 2 13.18 -0.82 -15.03
N ALA A 3 11.90 -1.08 -15.30
CA ALA A 3 10.99 -0.04 -15.78
C ALA A 3 11.01 1.13 -14.78
N LYS A 4 11.10 2.35 -15.29
CA LYS A 4 10.92 3.55 -14.46
C LYS A 4 9.59 3.39 -13.71
N PRO A 5 9.51 3.65 -12.39
CA PRO A 5 8.25 3.62 -11.67
C PRO A 5 7.22 4.45 -12.44
N ILE A 6 6.02 3.90 -12.64
CA ILE A 6 4.93 4.64 -13.27
C ILE A 6 4.64 5.83 -12.34
N ASP A 7 4.67 7.02 -12.94
CA ASP A 7 4.31 8.25 -12.27
C ASP A 7 2.80 8.45 -12.40
N ASN A 8 2.08 8.12 -11.34
CA ASN A 8 0.62 8.19 -11.28
C ASN A 8 0.11 9.56 -10.81
N GLU A 9 1.00 10.46 -10.38
CA GLU A 9 0.67 11.70 -9.67
C GLU A 9 -0.45 12.48 -10.37
N ARG A 10 -0.24 12.76 -11.67
CA ARG A 10 -1.15 13.54 -12.52
C ARG A 10 -2.53 12.91 -12.61
N ARG A 11 -2.58 11.60 -12.84
CA ARG A 11 -3.86 10.86 -12.94
C ARG A 11 -4.53 10.76 -11.59
N ALA A 12 -3.78 10.62 -10.51
CA ALA A 12 -4.31 10.59 -9.15
C ALA A 12 -4.95 11.94 -8.79
N CYS A 13 -4.32 13.05 -9.18
CA CYS A 13 -4.94 14.38 -9.12
C CYS A 13 -6.23 14.45 -9.95
N ASP A 14 -6.24 14.00 -11.21
CA ASP A 14 -7.46 13.98 -12.05
C ASP A 14 -8.59 13.17 -11.41
N ALA A 15 -8.27 12.03 -10.78
CA ALA A 15 -9.27 11.19 -10.13
C ALA A 15 -10.03 11.96 -9.04
N VAL A 16 -9.31 12.63 -8.13
CA VAL A 16 -9.94 13.45 -7.07
C VAL A 16 -10.69 14.64 -7.65
N VAL A 17 -10.13 15.29 -8.67
CA VAL A 17 -10.79 16.40 -9.38
C VAL A 17 -12.14 15.97 -9.95
N ARG A 18 -12.22 14.80 -10.59
CA ARG A 18 -13.49 14.27 -11.10
C ARG A 18 -14.52 13.99 -10.00
N VAL A 19 -14.08 13.51 -8.84
CA VAL A 19 -14.98 13.36 -7.69
C VAL A 19 -15.52 14.71 -7.23
N LEU A 20 -14.67 15.74 -7.19
CA LEU A 20 -15.09 17.11 -6.84
C LEU A 20 -16.06 17.67 -7.89
N GLU A 21 -15.77 17.51 -9.18
CA GLU A 21 -16.64 17.92 -10.29
C GLU A 21 -18.02 17.28 -10.20
N GLU A 22 -18.07 15.96 -9.98
CA GLU A 22 -19.32 15.21 -9.83
C GLU A 22 -20.12 15.70 -8.61
N ARG A 23 -19.46 15.90 -7.46
CA ARG A 23 -20.11 16.41 -6.25
C ARG A 23 -20.72 17.79 -6.47
N HIS A 24 -20.00 18.67 -7.15
CA HIS A 24 -20.41 20.05 -7.37
C HIS A 24 -21.33 20.22 -8.59
N GLY A 25 -21.48 19.18 -9.42
CA GLY A 25 -22.23 19.25 -10.67
C GLY A 25 -21.64 20.27 -11.65
N ALA A 26 -20.32 20.48 -11.61
CA ALA A 26 -19.60 21.50 -12.37
C ALA A 26 -18.27 20.95 -12.89
N VAL A 27 -17.72 21.58 -13.92
CA VAL A 27 -16.41 21.22 -14.49
C VAL A 27 -15.39 22.27 -14.07
N ARG A 28 -14.15 21.83 -13.83
CA ARG A 28 -13.05 22.74 -13.52
C ARG A 28 -12.74 23.72 -14.64
N ALA A 29 -12.14 24.85 -14.28
CA ALA A 29 -11.59 25.85 -15.19
C ALA A 29 -10.20 26.30 -14.73
N ASN A 30 -9.49 27.06 -15.58
CA ASN A 30 -8.21 27.70 -15.24
C ASN A 30 -7.16 26.76 -14.62
N ALA A 31 -7.10 25.52 -15.11
CA ALA A 31 -6.20 24.50 -14.62
C ALA A 31 -4.74 24.79 -14.96
N SER A 32 -3.81 24.62 -14.01
CA SER A 32 -2.37 24.75 -14.22
C SER A 32 -1.56 23.89 -13.25
N SER A 33 -0.25 23.75 -13.50
CA SER A 33 0.69 23.09 -12.59
C SER A 33 1.75 24.08 -12.13
N PRO A 34 1.54 24.76 -10.98
CA PRO A 34 2.49 25.74 -10.46
C PRO A 34 3.92 25.22 -10.28
N GLU A 35 4.09 23.93 -9.96
CA GLU A 35 5.40 23.30 -9.88
C GLU A 35 6.12 23.24 -11.23
N ASP A 36 5.44 22.84 -12.30
CA ASP A 36 6.02 22.81 -13.66
C ASP A 36 6.29 24.22 -14.19
N ASP A 37 5.32 25.11 -13.99
CA ASP A 37 5.38 26.50 -14.44
C ASP A 37 6.40 27.32 -13.63
N ARG A 38 6.82 26.80 -12.47
CA ARG A 38 7.72 27.45 -11.49
C ARG A 38 7.18 28.80 -11.02
N ILE A 39 5.88 28.85 -10.76
CA ILE A 39 5.17 30.06 -10.33
C ILE A 39 4.66 29.88 -8.90
N GLY A 40 4.96 30.84 -8.04
CA GLY A 40 4.42 30.87 -6.67
C GLY A 40 4.85 29.67 -5.82
N SER A 41 3.94 29.19 -4.97
CA SER A 41 4.15 28.00 -4.14
C SER A 41 3.95 26.73 -4.99
N PRO A 42 4.95 25.82 -5.08
CA PRO A 42 4.99 24.76 -6.09
C PRO A 42 4.14 23.56 -5.66
N VAL A 43 2.83 23.68 -5.81
CA VAL A 43 1.88 22.56 -5.70
C VAL A 43 1.72 21.89 -7.06
N GLU A 44 1.34 20.61 -7.06
CA GLU A 44 1.25 19.80 -8.28
C GLU A 44 0.15 20.29 -9.23
N TYR A 45 -1.00 20.73 -8.69
CA TYR A 45 -2.13 21.13 -9.53
C TYR A 45 -3.04 22.19 -8.88
N VAL A 46 -3.46 23.18 -9.68
CA VAL A 46 -4.43 24.22 -9.29
C VAL A 46 -5.52 24.32 -10.34
N PHE A 47 -6.76 24.57 -9.90
CA PHE A 47 -7.90 24.81 -10.79
C PHE A 47 -9.02 25.57 -10.06
N ASP A 48 -9.94 26.15 -10.81
CA ASP A 48 -11.16 26.75 -10.28
C ASP A 48 -12.35 25.81 -10.44
N LEU A 49 -13.20 25.72 -9.41
CA LEU A 49 -14.44 24.95 -9.44
C LEU A 49 -15.51 25.68 -8.62
N VAL A 50 -16.65 25.99 -9.25
CA VAL A 50 -17.77 26.75 -8.65
C VAL A 50 -17.31 28.05 -7.97
N GLY A 51 -16.41 28.80 -8.65
CA GLY A 51 -15.91 30.08 -8.15
C GLY A 51 -14.91 29.97 -6.98
N GLN A 52 -14.49 28.77 -6.62
CA GLN A 52 -13.46 28.51 -5.61
C GLN A 52 -12.21 27.94 -6.29
N THR A 53 -11.05 28.53 -6.01
CA THR A 53 -9.77 27.95 -6.42
C THR A 53 -9.41 26.79 -5.49
N TYR A 54 -8.96 25.68 -6.06
CA TYR A 54 -8.44 24.50 -5.38
C TYR A 54 -6.95 24.37 -5.64
N ALA A 55 -6.19 24.02 -4.60
CA ALA A 55 -4.76 23.71 -4.69
C ALA A 55 -4.52 22.29 -4.17
N LEU A 56 -4.02 21.42 -5.04
CA LEU A 56 -3.78 20.01 -4.75
C LEU A 56 -2.30 19.77 -4.59
N GLU A 57 -1.96 19.09 -3.49
CA GLU A 57 -0.63 18.53 -3.32
C GLU A 57 -0.68 17.01 -3.22
N HIS A 58 0.20 16.31 -3.93
CA HIS A 58 0.26 14.84 -3.96
C HIS A 58 1.42 14.28 -3.13
N THR A 59 1.19 13.15 -2.48
CA THR A 59 2.28 12.32 -1.96
C THR A 59 1.91 10.84 -2.00
N VAL A 60 2.88 10.00 -2.34
CA VAL A 60 2.74 8.54 -2.16
C VAL A 60 2.87 8.22 -0.67
N VAL A 61 1.95 7.42 -0.16
CA VAL A 61 2.01 6.85 1.19
C VAL A 61 2.91 5.64 1.15
N GLU A 62 3.97 5.70 1.94
CA GLU A 62 4.78 4.55 2.29
C GLU A 62 4.48 4.21 3.74
N ALA A 63 4.35 2.92 4.04
CA ALA A 63 4.24 2.43 5.39
C ALA A 63 5.50 2.68 6.23
N PHE A 64 6.67 2.74 5.59
CA PHE A 64 7.95 3.05 6.20
C PHE A 64 8.93 3.61 5.17
N ASP A 65 9.99 4.27 5.63
CA ASP A 65 10.96 4.93 4.77
C ASP A 65 11.62 3.97 3.76
N GLY A 66 11.60 4.37 2.49
CA GLY A 66 12.17 3.64 1.37
C GLY A 66 11.44 2.35 1.02
N GLN A 67 10.19 2.15 1.45
CA GLN A 67 9.38 0.97 1.12
C GLN A 67 9.41 0.65 -0.38
N ILE A 68 9.26 1.64 -1.25
CA ILE A 68 9.21 1.40 -2.70
C ILE A 68 10.50 0.72 -3.21
N HIS A 69 11.67 1.18 -2.75
CA HIS A 69 12.95 0.56 -3.10
C HIS A 69 13.10 -0.82 -2.46
N LYS A 70 12.63 -0.95 -1.22
CA LYS A 70 12.73 -2.19 -0.45
C LYS A 70 11.73 -3.26 -0.91
N ASP A 71 10.67 -2.89 -1.62
CA ASP A 71 9.77 -3.80 -2.32
C ASP A 71 10.46 -4.48 -3.48
N VAL A 72 11.27 -3.74 -4.24
CA VAL A 72 12.11 -4.31 -5.30
C VAL A 72 13.12 -5.29 -4.72
N ASP A 73 13.80 -4.90 -3.63
CA ASP A 73 14.78 -5.77 -2.97
C ASP A 73 14.16 -7.03 -2.37
N PHE A 74 12.96 -6.90 -1.78
CA PHE A 74 12.22 -8.02 -1.24
C PHE A 74 11.78 -8.98 -2.34
N VAL A 75 11.17 -8.48 -3.42
CA VAL A 75 10.77 -9.31 -4.58
C VAL A 75 11.99 -10.02 -5.16
N ALA A 76 13.11 -9.32 -5.33
CA ALA A 76 14.35 -9.92 -5.79
C ALA A 76 14.89 -11.00 -4.82
N PHE A 77 14.71 -10.80 -3.52
CA PHE A 77 15.10 -11.76 -2.49
C PHE A 77 14.18 -13.01 -2.45
N VAL A 78 12.86 -12.85 -2.55
CA VAL A 78 11.91 -13.95 -2.39
C VAL A 78 11.62 -14.70 -3.69
N ALA A 79 11.73 -14.07 -4.86
CA ALA A 79 11.38 -14.72 -6.13
C ALA A 79 12.14 -16.04 -6.39
N PRO A 80 13.46 -16.16 -6.08
CA PRO A 80 14.15 -17.44 -6.19
C PRO A 80 13.67 -18.50 -5.19
N ILE A 81 13.23 -18.08 -4.00
CA ILE A 81 12.70 -18.97 -2.97
C ILE A 81 11.32 -19.47 -3.39
N GLU A 82 10.43 -18.57 -3.79
CA GLU A 82 9.08 -18.88 -4.28
C GLU A 82 9.15 -19.77 -5.53
N GLY A 83 9.99 -19.43 -6.50
CA GLY A 83 10.15 -20.24 -7.72
C GLY A 83 10.71 -21.65 -7.49
N ALA A 84 11.36 -21.92 -6.34
CA ALA A 84 11.88 -23.24 -5.98
C ALA A 84 10.94 -24.07 -5.11
N LEU A 85 9.81 -23.49 -4.68
CA LEU A 85 8.91 -24.05 -3.68
C LEU A 85 7.45 -24.06 -4.15
N ASP A 86 6.98 -23.06 -4.91
CA ASP A 86 5.59 -22.99 -5.34
C ASP A 86 5.24 -24.20 -6.21
N HIS A 87 4.12 -24.83 -5.89
CA HIS A 87 3.67 -26.12 -6.44
C HIS A 87 4.53 -27.36 -6.12
N ASP A 88 5.67 -27.20 -5.42
CA ASP A 88 6.54 -28.30 -4.99
C ASP A 88 6.42 -28.59 -3.48
N MET A 89 5.52 -27.90 -2.76
CA MET A 89 5.30 -28.15 -1.34
C MET A 89 4.48 -29.43 -1.10
N PRO A 90 4.68 -30.13 0.03
CA PRO A 90 3.90 -31.32 0.37
C PRO A 90 2.39 -31.04 0.37
N SER A 91 1.67 -31.72 -0.50
CA SER A 91 0.20 -31.70 -0.54
C SER A 91 -0.38 -32.81 0.34
N PRO A 92 -1.57 -32.64 0.94
CA PRO A 92 -2.49 -31.50 0.80
C PRO A 92 -2.12 -30.26 1.62
N GLY A 93 -2.70 -29.09 1.31
CA GLY A 93 -2.57 -27.85 2.09
C GLY A 93 -1.85 -26.71 1.37
N SER A 94 -2.08 -25.49 1.84
CA SER A 94 -1.49 -24.24 1.34
C SER A 94 -0.48 -23.69 2.35
N TYR A 95 0.60 -23.11 1.87
CA TYR A 95 1.67 -22.58 2.69
C TYR A 95 1.79 -21.06 2.57
N ARG A 96 2.09 -20.40 3.68
CA ARG A 96 2.46 -18.98 3.71
C ARG A 96 3.82 -18.84 4.38
N LEU A 97 4.81 -18.36 3.64
CA LEU A 97 6.14 -18.06 4.14
C LEU A 97 6.27 -16.55 4.35
N THR A 98 6.36 -16.13 5.61
CA THR A 98 6.46 -14.72 5.97
C THR A 98 7.84 -14.38 6.49
N PHE A 99 8.34 -13.22 6.08
CA PHE A 99 9.64 -12.68 6.46
C PHE A 99 9.50 -11.40 7.30
N ALA A 100 10.56 -11.01 8.00
CA ALA A 100 10.68 -9.63 8.45
C ALA A 100 10.61 -8.66 7.26
N ILE A 101 10.28 -7.38 7.49
CA ILE A 101 10.14 -6.39 6.41
C ILE A 101 11.42 -6.27 5.56
N HIS A 102 12.59 -6.47 6.17
CA HIS A 102 13.89 -6.37 5.49
C HIS A 102 14.70 -7.67 5.63
N PRO A 103 14.32 -8.76 4.93
CA PRO A 103 14.98 -10.05 5.12
C PRO A 103 16.43 -10.08 4.62
N SER A 104 16.80 -9.18 3.71
CA SER A 104 18.14 -9.10 3.13
C SER A 104 19.03 -8.03 3.79
N GLN A 105 18.53 -7.27 4.76
CA GLN A 105 19.26 -6.14 5.33
C GLN A 105 20.58 -6.60 5.99
N GLY A 106 21.68 -5.98 5.58
CA GLY A 106 23.02 -6.31 6.09
C GLY A 106 23.69 -7.51 5.40
N LEU A 107 23.00 -8.23 4.52
CA LEU A 107 23.59 -9.33 3.75
C LEU A 107 24.34 -8.80 2.52
N LYS A 108 25.54 -9.35 2.28
CA LYS A 108 26.28 -9.13 1.02
C LYS A 108 25.67 -9.98 -0.11
N PRO A 109 25.79 -9.61 -1.39
CA PRO A 109 25.17 -10.35 -2.51
C PRO A 109 25.44 -11.87 -2.52
N LYS A 110 26.68 -12.29 -2.24
CA LYS A 110 27.01 -13.72 -2.13
C LYS A 110 26.23 -14.42 -1.01
N ARG A 111 26.07 -13.75 0.13
CA ARG A 111 25.35 -14.24 1.31
C ARG A 111 23.84 -14.29 1.07
N ILE A 112 23.30 -13.46 0.17
CA ILE A 112 21.89 -13.52 -0.22
C ILE A 112 21.58 -14.86 -0.89
N ALA A 113 22.38 -15.28 -1.87
CA ALA A 113 22.17 -16.57 -2.54
C ALA A 113 22.32 -17.76 -1.58
N GLU A 114 23.31 -17.70 -0.67
CA GLU A 114 23.49 -18.71 0.39
C GLU A 114 22.27 -18.77 1.33
N ALA A 115 21.75 -17.61 1.76
CA ALA A 115 20.55 -17.51 2.59
C ALA A 115 19.31 -18.07 1.86
N GLN A 116 19.10 -17.72 0.59
CA GLN A 116 17.99 -18.25 -0.20
C GLN A 116 18.02 -19.78 -0.28
N ALA A 117 19.19 -20.37 -0.57
CA ALA A 117 19.35 -21.81 -0.61
C ALA A 117 19.09 -22.49 0.75
N ALA A 118 19.62 -21.91 1.83
CA ALA A 118 19.40 -22.40 3.19
C ALA A 118 17.92 -22.32 3.60
N ILE A 119 17.23 -21.23 3.23
CA ILE A 119 15.79 -21.05 3.49
C ILE A 119 14.99 -22.11 2.75
N ILE A 120 15.28 -22.39 1.48
CA ILE A 120 14.59 -23.44 0.70
C ILE A 120 14.72 -24.80 1.39
N VAL A 121 15.92 -25.16 1.86
CA VAL A 121 16.16 -26.43 2.59
C VAL A 121 15.34 -26.46 3.87
N TRP A 122 15.42 -25.40 4.69
CA TRP A 122 14.68 -25.31 5.94
C TRP A 122 13.17 -25.41 5.72
N VAL A 123 12.62 -24.74 4.69
CA VAL A 123 11.19 -24.74 4.38
C VAL A 123 10.73 -26.15 3.98
N ARG A 124 11.52 -26.87 3.17
CA ARG A 124 11.20 -28.26 2.77
C ARG A 124 11.15 -29.20 3.97
N GLU A 125 12.13 -29.11 4.86
CA GLU A 125 12.18 -29.92 6.08
C GLU A 125 11.00 -29.58 7.03
N ALA A 126 10.76 -28.30 7.26
CA ALA A 126 9.65 -27.82 8.07
C ALA A 126 8.29 -28.27 7.50
N ALA A 127 8.09 -28.11 6.20
CA ALA A 127 6.85 -28.48 5.53
C ALA A 127 6.60 -29.99 5.53
N ALA A 128 7.64 -30.82 5.39
CA ALA A 128 7.52 -32.26 5.50
C ALA A 128 7.08 -32.68 6.91
N ALA A 129 7.66 -32.06 7.95
CA ALA A 129 7.25 -32.29 9.34
C ALA A 129 5.80 -31.85 9.59
N MET A 130 5.41 -30.68 9.11
CA MET A 130 4.02 -30.16 9.23
C MET A 130 3.03 -31.02 8.45
N HIS A 131 3.41 -31.59 7.32
CA HIS A 131 2.58 -32.53 6.57
C HIS A 131 2.40 -33.84 7.33
N ALA A 132 3.44 -34.36 7.98
CA ALA A 132 3.35 -35.57 8.79
C ALA A 132 2.38 -35.45 9.98
N GLU A 133 2.19 -34.24 10.53
CA GLU A 133 1.18 -33.97 11.56
C GLU A 133 -0.26 -34.17 11.05
N CYS A 134 -0.51 -33.84 9.79
CA CYS A 134 -1.81 -33.98 9.15
C CYS A 134 -1.67 -34.24 7.64
N PRO A 135 -1.53 -35.53 7.22
CA PRO A 135 -1.23 -35.90 5.84
C PRO A 135 -2.48 -35.98 4.94
N THR A 136 -3.68 -35.86 5.51
CA THR A 136 -4.95 -36.01 4.80
C THR A 136 -5.87 -34.84 5.10
N VAL A 137 -6.68 -34.43 4.12
CA VAL A 137 -7.67 -33.36 4.27
C VAL A 137 -8.69 -33.73 5.35
N PRO A 138 -8.84 -32.90 6.42
CA PRO A 138 -9.88 -33.13 7.43
C PRO A 138 -11.28 -33.13 6.80
N THR A 139 -12.14 -34.05 7.23
CA THR A 139 -13.49 -34.15 6.66
C THR A 139 -14.42 -33.10 7.25
N ARG A 140 -15.40 -32.64 6.46
CA ARG A 140 -16.48 -31.76 6.95
C ARG A 140 -17.32 -32.39 8.06
N SER A 141 -17.36 -33.72 8.15
CA SER A 141 -18.21 -34.47 9.07
C SER A 141 -17.64 -34.61 10.49
N ARG A 142 -16.38 -34.24 10.73
CA ARG A 142 -15.75 -34.32 12.06
C ARG A 142 -14.91 -33.07 12.32
N GLY A 143 -14.98 -32.56 13.55
CA GLY A 143 -14.12 -31.49 14.01
C GLY A 143 -12.71 -32.00 14.39
N PRO A 144 -11.66 -31.18 14.25
CA PRO A 144 -11.68 -29.85 13.64
C PRO A 144 -11.80 -29.93 12.10
N HIS A 145 -12.54 -28.99 11.51
CA HIS A 145 -12.79 -28.87 10.07
C HIS A 145 -11.56 -28.44 9.23
N GLY A 146 -10.40 -28.38 9.88
CA GLY A 146 -9.13 -28.01 9.30
C GLY A 146 -8.01 -28.28 10.30
N HIS A 147 -6.79 -28.06 9.86
CA HIS A 147 -5.60 -28.14 10.67
C HIS A 147 -4.65 -27.01 10.26
N GLU A 148 -4.04 -26.38 11.25
CA GLU A 148 -3.09 -25.30 11.07
C GLU A 148 -1.82 -25.66 11.82
N SER A 149 -0.68 -25.48 11.15
CA SER A 149 0.64 -25.68 11.73
C SER A 149 1.52 -24.47 11.48
N HIS A 150 2.40 -24.18 12.44
CA HIS A 150 3.31 -23.04 12.38
C HIS A 150 4.74 -23.48 12.68
N ARG A 151 5.71 -22.85 12.00
CA ARG A 151 7.14 -22.97 12.27
C ARG A 151 7.81 -21.61 12.19
N ARG A 152 8.52 -21.23 13.24
CA ARG A 152 9.35 -20.02 13.27
C ARG A 152 10.81 -20.42 13.31
N GLY A 153 11.64 -19.71 12.57
CA GLY A 153 13.08 -19.95 12.55
C GLY A 153 13.87 -18.71 12.14
N THR A 154 15.17 -18.77 12.38
CA THR A 154 16.15 -17.81 11.88
C THR A 154 17.15 -18.58 11.03
N VAL A 155 17.24 -18.25 9.74
CA VAL A 155 18.11 -18.95 8.77
C VAL A 155 19.07 -17.93 8.17
N GLU A 156 20.37 -18.16 8.34
CA GLU A 156 21.42 -17.22 7.89
C GLU A 156 21.20 -15.77 8.38
N GLY A 157 20.59 -15.60 9.56
CA GLY A 157 20.26 -14.29 10.15
C GLY A 157 18.92 -13.70 9.68
N VAL A 158 18.14 -14.43 8.87
CA VAL A 158 16.83 -14.03 8.37
C VAL A 158 15.73 -14.66 9.21
N ASP A 159 14.92 -13.85 9.88
CA ASP A 159 13.74 -14.30 10.61
C ASP A 159 12.58 -14.59 9.66
N LEU A 160 12.00 -15.78 9.82
CA LEU A 160 10.91 -16.25 8.98
C LEU A 160 9.91 -17.12 9.75
N HIS A 161 8.67 -17.12 9.27
CA HIS A 161 7.57 -17.89 9.80
C HIS A 161 6.83 -18.59 8.65
N LEU A 162 6.79 -19.92 8.71
CA LEU A 162 6.03 -20.77 7.81
C LEU A 162 4.73 -21.19 8.47
N HIS A 163 3.62 -20.87 7.82
CA HIS A 163 2.29 -21.32 8.17
C HIS A 163 1.80 -22.31 7.12
N ARG A 164 1.12 -23.38 7.55
CA ARG A 164 0.40 -24.30 6.67
C ARG A 164 -1.05 -24.36 7.13
N GLU A 165 -1.97 -24.19 6.19
CA GLU A 165 -3.39 -24.45 6.40
C GLU A 165 -3.85 -25.63 5.54
N ILE A 166 -4.72 -26.45 6.12
CA ILE A 166 -5.46 -27.48 5.41
C ILE A 166 -6.89 -27.52 5.93
N GLY A 167 -7.87 -27.53 5.04
CA GLY A 167 -9.28 -27.56 5.42
C GLY A 167 -10.18 -28.00 4.29
N TRP A 168 -11.39 -28.46 4.62
CA TRP A 168 -12.34 -28.98 3.62
C TRP A 168 -12.78 -27.94 2.57
N SER A 169 -12.67 -26.65 2.90
CA SER A 169 -13.03 -25.54 2.02
C SER A 169 -11.85 -25.01 1.19
N LEU A 170 -10.63 -25.50 1.43
CA LEU A 170 -9.46 -25.11 0.65
C LEU A 170 -9.52 -25.84 -0.70
N PRO A 171 -9.55 -25.13 -1.84
CA PRO A 171 -9.61 -25.79 -3.14
C PRO A 171 -8.30 -26.53 -3.43
N GLU A 172 -8.38 -27.68 -4.10
CA GLU A 172 -7.19 -28.48 -4.44
C GLU A 172 -6.16 -27.72 -5.27
N VAL A 173 -6.60 -26.70 -6.04
CA VAL A 173 -5.72 -25.81 -6.81
C VAL A 173 -4.74 -25.03 -5.94
N ALA A 174 -5.03 -24.89 -4.63
CA ALA A 174 -4.17 -24.24 -3.66
C ALA A 174 -3.19 -25.20 -2.98
N TYR A 175 -3.33 -26.52 -3.20
CA TYR A 175 -2.46 -27.50 -2.58
C TYR A 175 -1.03 -27.43 -3.13
N GLY A 176 -0.06 -27.53 -2.23
CA GLY A 176 1.36 -27.46 -2.58
C GLY A 176 1.84 -26.05 -2.94
N ARG A 177 0.97 -25.04 -2.89
CA ARG A 177 1.35 -23.65 -3.17
C ARG A 177 2.01 -22.99 -1.97
N VAL A 178 2.95 -22.09 -2.23
CA VAL A 178 3.54 -21.22 -1.21
C VAL A 178 3.36 -19.76 -1.59
N PHE A 179 2.89 -18.96 -0.64
CA PHE A 179 2.78 -17.52 -0.80
C PHE A 179 3.82 -16.85 0.09
N CYS A 180 4.73 -16.07 -0.52
CA CYS A 180 5.70 -15.28 0.23
C CYS A 180 5.11 -13.94 0.65
N GLY A 181 5.31 -13.54 1.91
CA GLY A 181 4.82 -12.28 2.45
C GLY A 181 5.71 -11.72 3.54
N ARG A 182 5.27 -10.64 4.20
CA ARG A 182 5.98 -10.02 5.32
C ARG A 182 5.10 -10.01 6.56
N PHE A 183 5.72 -10.04 7.73
CA PHE A 183 5.06 -9.61 8.96
C PHE A 183 5.52 -8.19 9.32
N ALA A 184 4.58 -7.37 9.79
CA ALA A 184 4.87 -6.06 10.34
C ALA A 184 5.70 -6.19 11.64
N PRO A 185 6.73 -5.36 11.87
CA PRO A 185 7.44 -5.34 13.14
C PRO A 185 6.52 -4.78 14.24
N PRO A 186 6.83 -5.02 15.53
CA PRO A 186 6.00 -4.57 16.63
C PRO A 186 5.75 -3.04 16.68
N ASP A 187 6.68 -2.24 16.14
CA ASP A 187 6.67 -0.78 16.10
C ASP A 187 6.18 -0.19 14.76
N TYR A 188 5.63 -1.03 13.88
CA TYR A 188 5.22 -0.67 12.52
C TYR A 188 4.28 0.54 12.44
N GLU A 189 3.30 0.62 13.34
CA GLU A 189 2.38 1.76 13.41
C GLU A 189 3.10 3.07 13.73
N THR A 190 4.10 3.03 14.61
CA THR A 190 4.95 4.19 14.92
C THR A 190 5.74 4.64 13.69
N LEU A 191 6.33 3.70 12.96
CA LEU A 191 7.07 3.99 11.72
C LEU A 191 6.17 4.62 10.65
N ARG A 192 4.91 4.17 10.52
CA ARG A 192 3.94 4.77 9.60
C ARG A 192 3.64 6.22 9.97
N ILE A 193 3.37 6.48 11.26
CA ILE A 193 3.10 7.83 11.75
C ILE A 193 4.30 8.76 11.51
N GLU A 194 5.52 8.29 11.78
CA GLU A 194 6.74 9.07 11.53
C GLU A 194 6.91 9.38 10.04
N ARG A 195 6.63 8.42 9.16
CA ARG A 195 6.68 8.63 7.72
C ARG A 195 5.63 9.64 7.25
N MET A 196 4.41 9.53 7.76
CA MET A 196 3.32 10.49 7.50
C MET A 196 3.73 11.90 7.96
N ARG A 197 4.27 12.05 9.18
CA ARG A 197 4.77 13.33 9.70
C ARG A 197 5.84 13.94 8.78
N ALA A 198 6.79 13.13 8.31
CA ALA A 198 7.84 13.59 7.41
C ALA A 198 7.28 14.06 6.05
N ALA A 199 6.31 13.33 5.48
CA ALA A 199 5.64 13.72 4.25
C ALA A 199 4.86 15.04 4.45
N LEU A 200 4.02 15.13 5.48
CA LEU A 200 3.24 16.32 5.81
C LEU A 200 4.13 17.55 6.05
N ALA A 201 5.26 17.40 6.75
CA ALA A 201 6.17 18.51 7.02
C ALA A 201 6.71 19.18 5.73
N LYS A 202 6.87 18.42 4.64
CA LYS A 202 7.29 18.95 3.34
C LYS A 202 6.13 19.57 2.56
N LYS A 203 4.93 19.00 2.70
CA LYS A 203 3.77 19.23 1.82
C LYS A 203 2.85 20.33 2.33
N LEU A 204 2.57 20.36 3.64
CA LEU A 204 1.63 21.32 4.24
C LEU A 204 2.03 22.79 4.12
N PRO A 205 3.32 23.19 4.24
CA PRO A 205 3.69 24.60 4.03
C PRO A 205 3.34 25.11 2.63
N LYS A 206 3.40 24.25 1.60
CA LYS A 206 3.05 24.62 0.23
C LYS A 206 1.55 24.89 0.10
N LEU A 207 0.74 23.99 0.66
CA LEU A 207 -0.71 24.11 0.70
C LEU A 207 -1.16 25.31 1.54
N GLN A 208 -0.51 25.56 2.68
CA GLN A 208 -0.80 26.72 3.52
C GLN A 208 -0.61 28.03 2.75
N SER A 209 0.46 28.14 1.94
CA SER A 209 0.68 29.33 1.11
C SER A 209 -0.47 29.61 0.13
N TRP A 210 -1.16 28.58 -0.36
CA TRP A 210 -2.34 28.74 -1.22
C TRP A 210 -3.61 29.00 -0.42
N LYS A 211 -3.73 28.36 0.75
CA LYS A 211 -4.83 28.62 1.69
C LYS A 211 -4.86 30.08 2.15
N ASP A 212 -3.69 30.68 2.37
CA ASP A 212 -3.55 32.10 2.73
C ASP A 212 -4.04 33.06 1.62
N THR A 213 -4.14 32.60 0.37
CA THR A 213 -4.74 33.36 -0.75
C THR A 213 -6.25 33.09 -0.93
N GLY A 214 -6.85 32.30 -0.03
CA GLY A 214 -8.26 31.91 -0.09
C GLY A 214 -8.55 30.68 -0.94
N ALA A 215 -7.53 29.93 -1.39
CA ALA A 215 -7.75 28.66 -2.08
C ALA A 215 -8.17 27.56 -1.08
N ARG A 216 -8.93 26.58 -1.57
CA ARG A 216 -9.25 25.35 -0.84
C ARG A 216 -8.12 24.36 -1.03
N SER A 217 -7.46 24.00 0.05
CA SER A 217 -6.28 23.15 0.05
C SER A 217 -6.64 21.67 0.16
N VAL A 218 -6.05 20.84 -0.72
CA VAL A 218 -6.33 19.41 -0.81
C VAL A 218 -5.01 18.64 -0.77
N LEU A 219 -4.86 17.75 0.20
CA LEU A 219 -3.77 16.78 0.22
C LEU A 219 -4.25 15.45 -0.36
N LEU A 220 -3.49 14.92 -1.31
CA LEU A 220 -3.76 13.68 -2.01
C LEU A 220 -2.73 12.63 -1.58
N LEU A 221 -3.20 11.59 -0.90
CA LEU A 221 -2.43 10.46 -0.45
C LEU A 221 -2.60 9.32 -1.47
N GLU A 222 -1.52 8.84 -2.08
CA GLU A 222 -1.58 7.70 -2.99
C GLU A 222 -1.12 6.42 -2.27
N ASN A 223 -2.01 5.43 -2.15
CA ASN A 223 -1.63 4.09 -1.67
C ASN A 223 -1.18 3.23 -2.84
N ARG A 224 0.02 2.64 -2.72
CA ARG A 224 0.56 1.63 -3.65
C ARG A 224 0.79 0.28 -2.98
N ASP A 225 0.51 0.16 -1.68
CA ASP A 225 0.74 -1.05 -0.90
C ASP A 225 -0.56 -1.83 -0.69
N LEU A 226 -0.63 -3.02 -1.28
CA LEU A 226 -1.77 -3.94 -1.16
C LEU A 226 -1.80 -4.68 0.19
N SER A 227 -0.66 -4.74 0.88
CA SER A 227 -0.40 -5.75 1.90
C SER A 227 -0.36 -5.22 3.33
N LEU A 228 0.09 -3.98 3.53
CA LEU A 228 0.33 -3.47 4.88
C LEU A 228 -0.40 -2.15 5.21
N SER A 229 -1.21 -1.62 4.29
CA SER A 229 -1.98 -0.39 4.51
C SER A 229 -3.38 -0.47 3.89
N ASN A 230 -4.34 0.21 4.52
CA ASN A 230 -5.69 0.42 3.99
C ASN A 230 -6.15 1.82 4.38
N HIS A 231 -7.31 2.25 3.86
CA HIS A 231 -7.84 3.60 4.06
C HIS A 231 -8.05 3.99 5.54
N VAL A 232 -8.44 3.06 6.41
CA VAL A 232 -8.62 3.32 7.85
C VAL A 232 -7.28 3.59 8.51
N VAL A 233 -6.30 2.72 8.28
CA VAL A 233 -4.99 2.85 8.92
C VAL A 233 -4.22 4.07 8.40
N ILE A 234 -4.41 4.43 7.12
CA ILE A 234 -3.84 5.66 6.54
C ILE A 234 -4.47 6.90 7.17
N LEU A 235 -5.79 6.92 7.38
CA LEU A 235 -6.48 7.99 8.09
C LEU A 235 -5.95 8.13 9.51
N GLU A 236 -5.90 7.05 10.29
CA GLU A 236 -5.42 7.08 11.69
C GLU A 236 -4.00 7.66 11.79
N ALA A 237 -3.11 7.28 10.85
CA ALA A 237 -1.77 7.84 10.76
C ALA A 237 -1.78 9.34 10.38
N ALA A 238 -2.66 9.76 9.48
CA ALA A 238 -2.81 11.17 9.11
C ALA A 238 -3.35 12.02 10.28
N GLU A 239 -4.38 11.55 10.98
CA GLU A 239 -4.93 12.20 12.17
C GLU A 239 -3.86 12.40 13.25
N GLU A 240 -3.11 11.34 13.58
CA GLU A 240 -2.03 11.40 14.56
C GLU A 240 -0.87 12.32 14.11
N ALA A 241 -0.57 12.36 12.81
CA ALA A 241 0.45 13.25 12.26
C ALA A 241 0.01 14.73 12.23
N LEU A 242 -1.30 15.00 12.19
CA LEU A 242 -1.89 16.34 12.18
C LEU A 242 -2.16 16.89 13.60
N LYS A 243 -2.12 16.06 14.65
CA LYS A 243 -2.34 16.53 16.03
C LYS A 243 -1.43 17.70 16.38
N GLY A 244 -2.04 18.80 16.84
CA GLY A 244 -1.34 20.03 17.23
C GLY A 244 -0.84 20.89 16.07
N ARG A 245 -1.13 20.53 14.82
CA ARG A 245 -0.81 21.34 13.65
C ARG A 245 -1.94 22.32 13.33
N HIS A 246 -1.59 23.51 12.87
CA HIS A 246 -2.53 24.54 12.43
C HIS A 246 -2.56 24.73 10.91
N ASP A 247 -1.59 24.14 10.20
CA ASP A 247 -1.44 24.18 8.75
C ASP A 247 -2.04 22.96 8.05
N GLY A 248 -3.04 22.34 8.69
CA GLY A 248 -3.77 21.21 8.11
C GLY A 248 -4.52 21.63 6.84
N PRO A 249 -4.61 20.73 5.83
CA PRO A 249 -5.34 20.99 4.61
C PRO A 249 -6.85 21.02 4.90
N ASP A 250 -7.63 21.60 3.98
CA ASP A 250 -9.09 21.60 4.09
C ASP A 250 -9.66 20.21 3.80
N GLU A 251 -9.03 19.47 2.89
CA GLU A 251 -9.40 18.09 2.57
C GLU A 251 -8.18 17.16 2.45
N ILE A 252 -8.38 15.90 2.84
CA ILE A 252 -7.43 14.80 2.61
C ILE A 252 -8.16 13.71 1.85
N TRP A 253 -7.60 13.34 0.71
CA TRP A 253 -8.13 12.30 -0.16
C TRP A 253 -7.11 11.18 -0.29
N LEU A 254 -7.61 9.95 -0.36
CA LEU A 254 -6.83 8.76 -0.65
C LEU A 254 -7.16 8.29 -2.06
N VAL A 255 -6.13 8.02 -2.85
CA VAL A 255 -6.23 7.28 -4.11
C VAL A 255 -5.48 5.97 -3.95
N ASP A 256 -6.19 4.86 -3.90
CA ASP A 256 -5.57 3.54 -3.92
C ASP A 256 -5.36 3.09 -5.36
N THR A 257 -4.10 2.86 -5.69
CA THR A 257 -3.62 2.51 -7.02
C THR A 257 -3.04 1.09 -7.06
N THR A 258 -3.25 0.30 -6.00
CA THR A 258 -2.72 -1.06 -5.86
C THR A 258 -3.26 -1.99 -6.95
N ILE A 259 -4.51 -1.81 -7.36
CA ILE A 259 -5.12 -2.52 -8.49
C ILE A 259 -4.87 -1.71 -9.77
N LYS A 260 -4.01 -2.23 -10.65
CA LYS A 260 -3.57 -1.51 -11.86
C LYS A 260 -4.68 -1.13 -12.84
N THR A 261 -5.81 -1.83 -12.80
CA THR A 261 -6.94 -1.65 -13.74
C THR A 261 -8.10 -0.88 -13.12
N GLU A 262 -8.05 -0.59 -11.82
CA GLU A 262 -9.14 0.01 -11.08
C GLU A 262 -8.58 0.75 -9.88
N TRP A 263 -8.68 2.07 -9.89
CA TRP A 263 -8.30 2.92 -8.77
C TRP A 263 -9.51 3.29 -7.96
N THR A 264 -9.35 3.34 -6.65
CA THR A 264 -10.42 3.72 -5.74
C THR A 264 -10.05 5.00 -5.00
N VAL A 265 -10.98 5.94 -4.92
CA VAL A 265 -10.81 7.25 -4.31
C VAL A 265 -11.71 7.37 -3.09
N TRP A 266 -11.15 7.76 -1.95
CA TRP A 266 -11.89 8.06 -0.72
C TRP A 266 -11.59 9.48 -0.25
N CYS A 267 -12.60 10.18 0.28
CA CYS A 267 -12.34 11.31 1.15
C CYS A 267 -12.05 10.80 2.56
N LEU A 268 -10.81 10.95 3.01
CA LEU A 268 -10.41 10.57 4.36
C LEU A 268 -10.82 11.65 5.35
N MET A 269 -10.58 12.91 5.02
CA MET A 269 -10.92 14.05 5.89
C MET A 269 -11.45 15.23 5.07
N ARG A 270 -12.44 15.94 5.58
CA ARG A 270 -12.90 17.24 5.07
C ARG A 270 -13.28 18.13 6.22
N GLU A 271 -12.72 19.34 6.27
CA GLU A 271 -13.05 20.34 7.30
C GLU A 271 -12.87 19.79 8.73
N GLY A 272 -11.84 18.95 8.92
CA GLY A 272 -11.53 18.30 10.19
C GLY A 272 -12.44 17.11 10.55
N LEU A 273 -13.40 16.75 9.70
CA LEU A 273 -14.25 15.56 9.88
C LEU A 273 -13.66 14.37 9.12
N SER A 274 -13.55 13.24 9.81
CA SER A 274 -13.05 11.98 9.25
C SER A 274 -14.18 11.18 8.60
N PHE A 275 -13.90 10.57 7.45
CA PHE A 275 -14.85 9.87 6.59
C PHE A 275 -16.19 10.61 6.39
N PRO A 276 -16.15 11.88 5.93
CA PRO A 276 -17.35 12.72 5.84
C PRO A 276 -18.42 12.15 4.88
N ASP A 277 -18.02 11.25 3.98
CA ASP A 277 -18.86 10.71 2.93
C ASP A 277 -19.32 9.26 3.21
N GLU A 278 -19.05 8.70 4.40
CA GLU A 278 -19.26 7.27 4.70
C GLU A 278 -20.70 6.79 4.46
N GLU A 279 -21.68 7.63 4.81
CA GLU A 279 -23.11 7.34 4.63
C GLU A 279 -23.70 7.95 3.35
N THR A 280 -22.84 8.42 2.44
CA THR A 280 -23.28 9.08 1.20
C THR A 280 -23.01 8.21 -0.03
N PRO A 281 -23.67 8.50 -1.17
CA PRO A 281 -23.29 7.89 -2.44
C PRO A 281 -21.85 8.15 -2.87
N PHE A 282 -21.13 9.09 -2.25
CA PHE A 282 -19.74 9.45 -2.53
C PHE A 282 -18.74 8.79 -1.58
N ARG A 283 -19.14 7.75 -0.83
CA ARG A 283 -18.26 7.00 0.09
C ARG A 283 -16.91 6.65 -0.54
N TYR A 284 -16.95 6.20 -1.79
CA TYR A 284 -15.80 6.06 -2.64
C TYR A 284 -16.20 6.21 -4.11
N ARG A 285 -15.19 6.39 -4.96
CA ARG A 285 -15.34 6.39 -6.42
C ARG A 285 -14.28 5.52 -7.06
N GLU A 286 -14.69 4.77 -8.07
CA GLU A 286 -13.82 3.89 -8.83
C GLU A 286 -13.52 4.51 -10.20
N PHE A 287 -12.29 4.39 -10.65
CA PHE A 287 -11.84 4.86 -11.95
C PHE A 287 -11.00 3.80 -12.62
N ARG A 288 -11.15 3.68 -13.94
CA ARG A 288 -10.13 3.02 -14.76
C ARG A 288 -9.00 4.01 -15.03
N PRO A 289 -7.73 3.67 -14.76
CA PRO A 289 -6.63 4.62 -14.91
C PRO A 289 -6.43 5.14 -16.33
N GLU A 290 -6.84 4.38 -17.34
CA GLU A 290 -6.85 4.79 -18.75
C GLU A 290 -7.89 5.88 -19.07
N ASP A 291 -8.92 6.03 -18.25
CA ASP A 291 -9.96 7.05 -18.45
C ASP A 291 -9.57 8.40 -17.82
N LEU A 292 -8.50 8.44 -17.03
CA LEU A 292 -8.00 9.61 -16.31
C LEU A 292 -7.02 10.43 -17.16
N ALA A 293 -7.08 11.74 -17.03
CA ALA A 293 -6.20 12.67 -17.73
C ALA A 293 -4.87 12.85 -16.99
N GLU A 294 -3.79 13.12 -17.74
CA GLU A 294 -2.56 13.65 -17.17
C GLU A 294 -2.69 15.17 -17.05
N VAL A 295 -3.19 15.64 -15.90
CA VAL A 295 -3.50 17.06 -15.71
C VAL A 295 -2.27 17.97 -15.72
N GLY A 296 -2.42 19.24 -16.09
CA GLY A 296 -1.30 20.18 -16.12
C GLY A 296 -0.27 19.92 -17.23
N VAL A 297 -0.56 19.03 -18.18
CA VAL A 297 0.18 18.93 -19.45
C VAL A 297 -0.46 19.92 -20.44
N ALA A 298 0.32 20.88 -20.93
CA ALA A 298 -0.08 21.82 -21.98
C ALA A 298 -0.11 21.17 -23.37
#